data_AF-M1AFV9-F1
#
_entry.id   AF-M1AFV9-F1
#
_cell.length_a   1.000
_cell.length_b   1.000
_cell.length_c   1.000
_cell.angle_alpha   90.00
_cell.angle_beta   90.00
_cell.angle_gamma   90.00
#
_symmetry.space_group_name_H-M   'P 1'
#
loop_
_entity.id
_entity.type
_entity.pdbx_description
1 polymer ?
#
loop_
_entity_poly.entity_id
_entity_poly.type
_entity_poly.pdbx_seq_one_letter_code
_entity_poly.pdbx_strand_id
1 'polypeptide(L)'
;MVETLILEAKIRYENPVHGCIAVEEKLRLEIEETMKELDLVQKANAYFKELRKRSLYYKKNKETSTSGTQSFKGHKSDSTLEEATSITEHHAIQDVETRIDLNDNDGT
;
A
#
# COMPACT_ATOMS: atom_id res chain seq x y z
N MET A 1 -13.31 40.75 26.95
CA MET A 1 -14.36 41.37 26.09
C MET A 1 -13.80 42.54 25.29
N VAL A 2 -13.14 43.54 25.92
CA VAL A 2 -12.50 44.66 25.20
C VAL A 2 -11.42 44.18 24.21
N GLU A 3 -10.59 43.22 24.60
CA GLU A 3 -9.54 42.66 23.74
C GLU A 3 -10.09 42.02 22.46
N THR A 4 -11.19 41.28 22.57
CA THR A 4 -11.87 40.66 21.43
C THR A 4 -12.40 41.71 20.46
N LEU A 5 -12.97 42.81 20.97
CA LEU A 5 -13.43 43.92 20.13
C LEU A 5 -12.28 44.66 19.44
N ILE A 6 -11.15 44.84 20.14
CA ILE A 6 -9.94 45.44 19.55
C ILE A 6 -9.42 44.54 18.43
N LEU A 7 -9.38 43.22 18.64
CA LEU A 7 -8.94 42.27 17.63
C LEU A 7 -9.87 42.28 16.41
N GLU A 8 -11.18 42.23 16.63
CA GLU A 8 -12.19 42.28 15.56
C GLU A 8 -12.10 43.58 14.74
N ALA A 9 -11.87 44.71 15.39
CA ALA A 9 -11.67 46.00 14.73
C ALA A 9 -10.40 46.02 13.88
N LYS A 10 -9.29 45.46 14.38
CA LYS A 10 -8.04 45.30 13.60
C LYS A 10 -8.25 44.40 12.39
N ILE A 11 -8.93 43.27 12.57
CA ILE A 11 -9.20 42.34 11.46
C ILE A 11 -10.10 42.99 10.41
N ARG A 12 -11.11 43.78 10.81
CA ARG A 12 -11.93 44.57 9.85
C ARG A 12 -11.15 45.68 9.16
N TYR A 13 -10.13 46.26 9.78
CA TYR A 13 -9.26 47.21 9.09
C TYR A 13 -8.48 46.51 7.96
N GLU A 14 -7.98 45.30 8.20
CA GLU A 14 -7.24 44.51 7.20
C GLU A 14 -8.15 43.82 6.17
N ASN A 15 -9.34 43.39 6.59
CA ASN A 15 -10.35 42.69 5.78
C ASN A 15 -11.68 43.45 5.86
N PRO A 16 -11.84 44.60 5.16
CA PRO A 16 -12.99 45.49 5.33
C PRO A 16 -14.35 44.87 5.02
N VAL A 17 -14.39 43.93 4.07
CA VAL A 17 -15.64 43.30 3.62
C VAL A 17 -16.02 42.13 4.52
N HIS A 18 -15.06 41.24 4.81
CA HIS A 18 -15.34 39.95 5.44
C HIS A 18 -14.97 39.91 6.93
N GLY A 19 -14.15 40.84 7.42
CA GLY A 19 -13.71 40.88 8.81
C GLY A 19 -13.17 39.53 9.27
N CYS A 20 -13.68 39.03 10.40
CA CYS A 20 -13.26 37.76 10.99
C CYS A 20 -13.58 36.54 10.12
N ILE A 21 -14.56 36.62 9.21
CA ILE A 21 -14.93 35.50 8.34
C ILE A 21 -13.75 35.13 7.43
N ALA A 22 -12.97 36.10 6.96
CA ALA A 22 -11.78 35.84 6.14
C ALA A 22 -10.72 35.02 6.88
N VAL A 23 -10.56 35.29 8.19
CA VAL A 23 -9.62 34.55 9.04
C VAL A 23 -10.14 33.15 9.31
N GLU A 24 -11.43 33.02 9.60
CA GLU A 24 -12.08 31.72 9.82
C GLU A 24 -11.97 30.80 8.60
N GLU A 25 -12.27 31.32 7.40
CA GLU A 25 -12.19 30.54 6.16
C GLU A 25 -10.77 30.09 5.85
N LYS A 26 -9.79 30.98 6.03
CA LYS A 26 -8.37 30.63 5.89
C LYS A 26 -7.97 29.50 6.83
N LEU A 27 -8.30 29.63 8.12
CA LEU A 27 -7.98 28.59 9.11
C LEU A 27 -8.68 27.27 8.80
N ARG A 28 -9.92 27.32 8.33
CA ARG A 28 -10.68 26.14 7.94
C ARG A 28 -10.00 25.38 6.79
N LEU A 29 -9.52 26.09 5.76
CA LEU A 29 -8.81 25.48 4.64
C LEU A 29 -7.49 24.86 5.09
N GLU A 30 -6.70 25.57 5.91
CA GLU A 30 -5.43 25.06 6.46
C GLU A 30 -5.65 23.79 7.31
N ILE A 31 -6.72 23.76 8.11
CA ILE A 31 -7.10 22.56 8.88
C ILE A 31 -7.44 21.40 7.94
N GLU A 32 -8.24 21.64 6.90
CA GLU A 32 -8.63 20.59 5.95
C GLU A 32 -7.42 20.00 5.21
N GLU A 33 -6.50 20.85 4.76
CA GLU A 33 -5.24 20.44 4.13
C GLU A 33 -4.38 19.60 5.09
N THR A 34 -4.18 20.09 6.30
CA THR A 34 -3.39 19.40 7.33
C THR A 34 -4.00 18.03 7.69
N MET A 35 -5.34 17.93 7.73
CA MET A 35 -6.02 16.66 7.98
C MET A 35 -5.79 15.65 6.85
N LYS A 36 -5.78 16.10 5.58
CA LYS A 36 -5.48 15.23 4.43
C LYS A 36 -4.04 14.74 4.46
N GLU A 37 -3.08 15.60 4.80
CA GLU A 37 -1.68 15.22 4.95
C GLU A 37 -1.51 14.18 6.07
N LEU A 38 -2.15 14.40 7.22
CA LEU A 38 -2.11 13.47 8.34
C LEU A 38 -2.66 12.09 7.96
N ASP A 39 -3.80 12.04 7.26
CA ASP A 39 -4.38 10.78 6.78
C ASP A 39 -3.43 10.03 5.84
N LEU A 40 -2.76 10.74 4.91
CA LEU A 40 -1.77 10.15 4.02
C LEU A 40 -0.59 9.54 4.80
N VAL A 41 -0.04 10.29 5.77
CA VAL A 41 1.08 9.83 6.62
C VAL A 41 0.66 8.62 7.47
N GLN A 42 -0.56 8.62 8.00
CA GLN A 42 -1.09 7.49 8.76
C GLN A 42 -1.22 6.23 7.90
N LYS A 43 -1.74 6.36 6.67
CA LYS A 43 -1.84 5.26 5.70
C LYS A 43 -0.45 4.72 5.32
N ALA A 44 0.50 5.59 5.05
CA ALA A 44 1.88 5.20 4.76
C ALA A 44 2.51 4.44 5.94
N ASN A 45 2.34 4.95 7.16
CA ASN A 45 2.82 4.28 8.37
C ASN A 45 2.18 2.90 8.58
N ALA A 46 0.88 2.77 8.33
CA ALA A 46 0.18 1.49 8.40
C ALA A 46 0.74 0.50 7.36
N TYR A 47 0.93 0.95 6.12
CA TYR A 47 1.53 0.15 5.05
C TYR A 47 2.92 -0.36 5.43
N PHE A 48 3.82 0.52 5.90
CA PHE A 48 5.18 0.11 6.28
C PHE A 48 5.21 -0.82 7.49
N LYS A 49 4.32 -0.63 8.47
CA LYS A 49 4.16 -1.58 9.59
C LYS A 49 3.77 -2.97 9.08
N GLU A 50 2.85 -3.04 8.13
CA GLU A 50 2.40 -4.31 7.56
C GLU A 50 3.49 -4.98 6.70
N LEU A 51 4.21 -4.20 5.88
CA LEU A 51 5.36 -4.67 5.12
C LEU A 51 6.44 -5.26 6.04
N ARG A 52 6.73 -4.58 7.16
CA ARG A 52 7.68 -5.08 8.16
C ARG A 52 7.24 -6.42 8.75
N LYS A 53 5.97 -6.57 9.14
CA LYS A 53 5.44 -7.85 9.65
C LYS A 53 5.60 -8.97 8.63
N ARG A 54 5.24 -8.74 7.36
CA ARG A 54 5.41 -9.73 6.29
C ARG A 54 6.87 -10.12 6.10
N SER A 55 7.80 -9.17 6.09
CA SER A 55 9.23 -9.46 5.96
C SER A 55 9.76 -10.37 7.07
N LEU A 56 9.28 -10.19 8.31
CA LEU A 56 9.64 -11.04 9.45
C LEU A 56 9.05 -12.45 9.32
N TYR A 57 7.82 -12.56 8.80
CA TYR A 57 7.20 -13.86 8.52
C TYR A 57 8.03 -14.67 7.53
N TYR A 58 8.43 -14.07 6.40
CA TYR A 58 9.26 -14.70 5.36
C TYR A 58 10.70 -15.03 5.79
N LYS A 59 11.20 -14.41 6.86
CA LYS A 59 12.51 -14.73 7.43
C LYS A 59 12.44 -15.95 8.36
N LYS A 60 11.39 -16.06 9.17
CA LYS A 60 11.20 -17.17 10.13
C LYS A 60 11.07 -18.54 9.45
N ASN A 61 10.35 -18.61 8.34
CA ASN A 61 10.14 -19.85 7.57
C ASN A 61 11.35 -20.26 6.71
N LYS A 62 12.32 -19.38 6.47
CA LYS A 62 13.62 -19.74 5.85
C LYS A 62 14.59 -20.34 6.87
N GLU A 63 14.58 -19.82 8.10
CA GLU A 63 15.40 -20.33 9.21
C GLU A 63 14.90 -21.70 9.72
N THR A 64 13.59 -22.00 9.63
CA THR A 64 13.07 -23.34 9.96
C THR A 64 13.32 -24.39 8.88
N SER A 65 13.52 -23.98 7.62
CA SER A 65 13.69 -24.90 6.48
C SER A 65 15.14 -25.31 6.23
N THR A 66 16.11 -24.68 6.90
CA THR A 66 17.55 -24.93 6.68
C THR A 66 18.21 -25.75 7.80
N SER A 67 17.49 -26.15 8.86
CA SER A 67 18.06 -26.95 9.96
C SER A 67 18.07 -28.47 9.74
N GLY A 68 17.65 -28.95 8.57
CA GLY A 68 17.53 -30.38 8.26
C GLY A 68 18.38 -30.83 7.08
N THR A 69 19.71 -30.74 7.18
CA THR A 69 20.59 -31.54 6.30
C THR A 69 21.57 -32.30 7.18
N GLN A 70 21.09 -33.40 7.75
CA GLN A 70 21.97 -34.37 8.40
C GLN A 70 22.80 -35.04 7.31
N SER A 71 24.07 -34.67 7.24
CA SER A 71 25.05 -35.24 6.32
C SER A 71 25.22 -36.73 6.62
N PHE A 72 24.64 -37.60 5.79
CA PHE A 72 25.04 -39.00 5.74
C PHE A 72 26.17 -39.17 4.73
N LYS A 73 27.39 -39.23 5.26
CA LYS A 73 28.57 -39.69 4.51
C LYS A 73 28.52 -41.23 4.45
N GLY A 74 27.89 -41.77 3.41
CA GLY A 74 27.91 -43.20 3.09
C GLY A 74 28.71 -43.44 1.83
N HIS A 75 29.65 -44.38 1.89
CA HIS A 75 30.63 -44.70 0.84
C HIS A 75 30.02 -45.40 -0.40
N LYS A 76 30.80 -45.34 -1.48
CA LYS A 76 30.55 -45.72 -2.90
C LYS A 76 30.08 -47.16 -3.14
N SER A 77 29.25 -47.34 -4.16
CA SER A 77 29.18 -48.55 -5.00
C SER A 77 28.80 -48.17 -6.45
N ASP A 78 29.68 -48.47 -7.41
CA ASP A 78 29.45 -48.39 -8.85
C ASP A 78 28.51 -49.51 -9.32
N SER A 79 27.58 -49.23 -10.24
CA SER A 79 27.11 -50.19 -11.28
C SER A 79 26.12 -49.53 -12.25
N THR A 80 26.32 -49.85 -13.52
CA THR A 80 25.76 -49.38 -14.80
C THR A 80 24.24 -49.50 -15.02
N LEU A 81 23.69 -48.45 -15.67
CA LEU A 81 22.81 -48.42 -16.87
C LEU A 81 21.69 -49.49 -17.00
N GLU A 82 20.43 -49.06 -17.01
CA GLU A 82 19.42 -49.42 -18.03
C GLU A 82 18.14 -48.56 -17.91
N GLU A 83 17.51 -48.41 -19.07
CA GLU A 83 16.62 -47.36 -19.55
C GLU A 83 15.17 -47.87 -19.65
N ALA A 84 14.16 -47.02 -19.36
CA ALA A 84 12.81 -47.02 -19.96
C ALA A 84 11.96 -45.94 -19.26
N THR A 85 11.87 -44.71 -19.79
CA THR A 85 10.97 -44.18 -20.86
C THR A 85 9.62 -43.64 -20.38
N SER A 86 9.40 -42.36 -20.72
CA SER A 86 8.15 -41.71 -21.13
C SER A 86 7.08 -41.47 -20.04
N ILE A 87 6.45 -40.31 -19.90
CA ILE A 87 5.69 -39.58 -20.93
C ILE A 87 5.70 -38.05 -20.66
N THR A 88 5.92 -37.34 -21.76
CA THR A 88 5.77 -35.92 -22.08
C THR A 88 4.35 -35.37 -21.83
N GLU A 89 4.21 -34.11 -21.43
CA GLU A 89 3.25 -33.20 -22.10
C GLU A 89 3.52 -31.72 -21.76
N HIS A 90 3.99 -30.99 -22.77
CA HIS A 90 3.87 -29.54 -22.89
C HIS A 90 2.40 -29.15 -22.88
N HIS A 91 2.01 -28.10 -22.16
CA HIS A 91 0.89 -27.26 -22.59
C HIS A 91 1.27 -25.79 -22.47
N ALA A 92 1.12 -25.10 -23.60
CA ALA A 92 1.39 -23.70 -23.82
C ALA A 92 0.06 -22.93 -23.83
N ILE A 93 0.11 -21.72 -23.26
CA ILE A 93 -0.67 -20.50 -23.60
C ILE A 93 -2.17 -20.49 -23.26
N GLN A 94 -2.60 -19.42 -22.57
CA GLN A 94 -3.62 -18.52 -23.10
C GLN A 94 -3.62 -17.17 -22.36
N ASP A 95 -3.12 -16.15 -23.05
CA ASP A 95 -3.48 -14.75 -22.83
C ASP A 95 -5.01 -14.64 -22.95
N VAL A 96 -5.66 -14.16 -21.89
CA VAL A 96 -7.07 -13.74 -21.94
C VAL A 96 -7.09 -12.23 -21.78
N GLU A 97 -6.95 -11.57 -22.94
CA GLU A 97 -7.60 -10.28 -23.19
C GLU A 97 -9.09 -10.56 -23.39
N THR A 98 -9.93 -10.19 -22.41
CA THR A 98 -11.38 -10.07 -22.63
C THR A 98 -11.83 -8.67 -22.28
N ARG A 99 -11.97 -7.92 -23.37
CA ARG A 99 -12.82 -6.75 -23.64
C ARG A 99 -13.96 -6.57 -22.64
N ILE A 100 -13.98 -5.41 -21.99
CA ILE A 100 -15.17 -4.86 -21.35
C ILE A 100 -16.03 -4.30 -22.49
N ASP A 101 -17.09 -5.02 -22.84
CA ASP A 101 -18.15 -4.47 -23.69
C ASP A 101 -18.94 -3.45 -22.86
N LEU A 102 -18.75 -2.17 -23.18
CA LEU A 102 -19.58 -1.08 -22.69
C LEU A 102 -20.96 -1.22 -23.33
N ASN A 103 -21.93 -1.63 -22.52
CA ASN A 103 -23.34 -1.60 -22.88
C ASN A 103 -23.97 -0.35 -22.27
N ASP A 104 -23.72 0.80 -22.90
CA ASP A 104 -24.47 2.03 -22.66
C ASP A 104 -25.71 2.02 -23.53
N ASN A 105 -26.83 1.51 -23.00
CA ASN A 105 -28.14 1.90 -23.49
C ASN A 105 -29.21 1.69 -22.43
N ASP A 106 -29.56 2.75 -21.71
CA ASP A 106 -30.96 3.18 -21.62
C ASP A 106 -31.05 4.65 -21.15
N GLY A 107 -31.88 5.43 -21.83
CA GLY A 107 -32.49 6.61 -21.22
C GLY A 107 -32.43 7.95 -21.95
N THR A 108 -32.83 8.05 -23.22
CA THR A 108 -33.75 9.12 -23.68
C THR A 108 -34.47 8.75 -24.97
#